data_AF-B6U5Z8-F1
#
_entry.id   AF-B6U5Z8-F1
#
_cell.length_a   1.000
_cell.length_b   1.000
_cell.length_c   1.000
_cell.angle_alpha   90.00
_cell.angle_beta   90.00
_cell.angle_gamma   90.00
#
_symmetry.space_group_name_H-M   'P 1'
#
loop_
_entity.id
_entity.type
_entity.pdbx_description
1 polymer ?
#
loop_
_entity_poly.entity_id
_entity_poly.type
_entity_poly.pdbx_seq_one_letter_code
_entity_poly.pdbx_strand_id
1 'polypeptide(L)'
;MPNDAPSPPIHSAKDAMDALAGILGGALPGSVAAAEDPAAALLNDPDVASEVTGRLRGPGSGAGNDSLCRWLYDAFRSNVPELQLVVLRFVPVLAGVYLCRAVSRKTLAGFEAVLLALYAHAAAQRGAGEAETVSLPNLANPSPYHDAKVPPKAKPVDLDVAVLSPPLEPHGTVRATRRAQIVGAVLQLYHGKLAHMPLSSKMDFCGFCVAWAGTHSKLDGADKQRLPPAPAGGDAEKWQRVPLPWELFQPALQIVAHCLLGTTGSDELKAQAARAAECLYWRATETMDARAVLATRSLVRLSQMVEEPIPEPSFSGAIENTAELEAMRANILNSNN
;
A
#
# COMPACT_ATOMS: atom_id res chain seq x y z
N MET A 1 19.54 -37.97 3.39
CA MET A 1 18.50 -37.08 2.85
C MET A 1 17.33 -37.14 3.82
N PRO A 2 17.03 -36.08 4.60
CA PRO A 2 15.77 -36.04 5.32
C PRO A 2 14.68 -35.80 4.28
N ASN A 3 13.77 -36.76 4.18
CA ASN A 3 12.55 -36.65 3.40
C ASN A 3 11.65 -35.74 4.23
N ASP A 4 11.63 -34.44 3.93
CA ASP A 4 10.71 -33.51 4.59
C ASP A 4 9.29 -33.93 4.19
N ALA A 5 8.57 -34.52 5.15
CA ALA A 5 7.16 -34.82 5.01
C ALA A 5 6.40 -33.54 4.63
N PRO A 6 5.36 -33.62 3.77
CA PRO A 6 4.56 -32.45 3.45
C PRO A 6 4.02 -31.84 4.75
N SER A 7 4.32 -30.55 4.96
CA SER A 7 3.79 -29.80 6.10
C SER A 7 2.26 -29.89 6.12
N PRO A 8 1.63 -30.08 7.29
CA PRO A 8 0.18 -30.19 7.37
C PRO A 8 -0.49 -28.93 6.80
N PRO A 9 -1.64 -29.07 6.13
CA PRO A 9 -2.38 -27.92 5.63
C PRO A 9 -2.76 -26.97 6.78
N ILE A 10 -2.58 -25.66 6.55
CA ILE A 10 -2.92 -24.62 7.52
C ILE A 10 -4.45 -24.39 7.48
N HIS A 11 -5.13 -24.78 8.55
CA HIS A 11 -6.58 -24.62 8.70
C HIS A 11 -6.97 -23.55 9.72
N SER A 12 -6.08 -23.26 10.66
CA SER A 12 -6.28 -22.23 11.68
C SER A 12 -5.04 -21.36 11.85
N ALA A 13 -5.23 -20.19 12.49
CA ALA A 13 -4.12 -19.30 12.81
C ALA A 13 -3.13 -19.93 13.81
N LYS A 14 -3.58 -20.87 14.65
CA LYS A 14 -2.72 -21.63 15.53
C LYS A 14 -1.83 -22.61 14.75
N ASP A 15 -2.41 -23.34 13.79
CA ASP A 15 -1.61 -24.23 12.92
C ASP A 15 -0.59 -23.42 12.12
N ALA A 16 -0.96 -22.22 11.67
CA ALA A 16 -0.05 -21.31 10.98
C ALA A 16 1.12 -20.89 11.88
N MET A 17 0.85 -20.55 13.14
CA MET A 17 1.88 -20.22 14.12
C MET A 17 2.83 -21.39 14.37
N ASP A 18 2.29 -22.58 14.65
CA ASP A 18 3.10 -23.77 14.94
C ASP A 18 3.98 -24.15 13.73
N ALA A 19 3.43 -24.05 12.52
CA ALA A 19 4.19 -24.23 11.28
C ALA A 19 5.29 -23.17 11.10
N LEU A 20 5.01 -21.91 11.42
CA LEU A 20 5.99 -20.82 11.33
C LEU A 20 7.12 -21.00 12.35
N ALA A 21 6.79 -21.40 13.59
CA ALA A 21 7.77 -21.72 14.63
C ALA A 21 8.76 -22.80 14.15
N GLY A 22 8.24 -23.86 13.53
CA GLY A 22 9.05 -24.92 12.93
C GLY A 22 10.00 -24.40 11.83
N ILE A 23 9.57 -23.43 11.02
CA ILE A 23 10.37 -22.85 9.93
C ILE A 23 11.45 -21.89 10.45
N LEU A 24 11.13 -21.10 11.48
CA LEU A 24 12.08 -20.18 12.09
C LEU A 24 13.12 -20.89 12.96
N GLY A 25 12.93 -22.18 13.25
CA GLY A 25 13.91 -23.03 13.92
C GLY A 25 13.93 -22.87 15.44
N GLY A 26 12.83 -22.43 16.04
CA GLY A 26 12.73 -22.18 17.48
C GLY A 26 11.29 -21.94 17.95
N ALA A 27 11.12 -21.85 19.28
CA ALA A 27 9.85 -21.43 19.86
C ALA A 27 9.62 -19.95 19.54
N LEU A 28 8.42 -19.60 19.08
CA LEU A 28 7.99 -18.20 18.96
C LEU A 28 8.09 -17.52 20.34
N PRO A 29 8.25 -16.18 20.38
CA PRO A 29 8.25 -15.44 21.64
C PRO A 29 7.03 -15.81 22.49
N GLY A 30 7.22 -15.95 23.81
CA GLY A 30 6.16 -16.39 24.72
C GLY A 30 4.91 -15.49 24.70
N SER A 31 5.09 -14.21 24.35
CA SER A 31 4.01 -13.24 24.09
C SER A 31 3.08 -13.68 22.96
N VAL A 32 3.64 -14.24 21.89
CA VAL A 32 2.89 -14.69 20.72
C VAL A 32 2.25 -16.04 21.01
N ALA A 33 3.01 -16.97 21.61
CA ALA A 33 2.54 -18.33 21.90
C ALA A 33 1.35 -18.38 22.89
N ALA A 34 1.25 -17.39 23.79
CA ALA A 34 0.18 -17.29 24.79
C ALA A 34 -0.99 -16.37 24.37
N ALA A 35 -0.93 -15.75 23.19
CA ALA A 35 -1.94 -14.79 22.77
C ALA A 35 -3.31 -15.46 22.52
N GLU A 36 -4.39 -14.79 22.95
CA GLU A 36 -5.76 -15.22 22.67
C GLU A 36 -6.09 -15.14 21.17
N ASP A 37 -5.54 -14.13 20.48
CA ASP A 37 -5.60 -13.99 19.03
C ASP A 37 -4.22 -14.26 18.39
N PRO A 38 -3.99 -15.50 17.91
CA PRO A 38 -2.73 -15.87 17.28
C PRO A 38 -2.40 -15.05 16.02
N ALA A 39 -3.41 -14.63 15.26
CA ALA A 39 -3.20 -13.91 14.01
C ALA A 39 -2.83 -12.44 14.29
N ALA A 40 -3.50 -11.79 15.25
CA ALA A 40 -3.12 -10.44 15.66
C ALA A 40 -1.73 -10.38 16.30
N ALA A 41 -1.34 -11.43 17.05
CA ALA A 41 0.00 -11.55 17.61
C ALA A 41 1.05 -11.65 16.50
N LEU A 42 0.87 -12.55 15.51
CA LEU A 42 1.74 -12.64 14.34
C LEU A 42 1.79 -11.33 13.52
N LEU A 43 0.67 -10.63 13.41
CA LEU A 43 0.59 -9.39 12.65
C LEU A 43 1.36 -8.25 13.31
N ASN A 44 1.43 -8.18 14.63
CA ASN A 44 1.97 -7.01 15.35
C ASN A 44 3.34 -7.26 15.99
N ASP A 45 3.74 -8.51 16.22
CA ASP A 45 5.00 -8.84 16.87
C ASP A 45 6.22 -8.38 16.03
N PRO A 46 7.09 -7.50 16.56
CA PRO A 46 8.22 -6.98 15.82
C PRO A 46 9.34 -8.00 15.63
N ASP A 47 9.54 -8.91 16.59
CA ASP A 47 10.64 -9.89 16.58
C ASP A 47 10.40 -10.97 15.53
N VAL A 48 9.20 -11.57 15.54
CA VAL A 48 8.78 -12.54 14.52
C VAL A 48 8.85 -11.90 13.13
N ALA A 49 8.41 -10.65 13.00
CA ALA A 49 8.48 -9.98 11.71
C ALA A 49 9.91 -9.66 11.26
N SER A 50 10.81 -9.32 12.18
CA SER A 50 12.23 -9.11 11.87
C SER A 50 12.88 -10.39 11.37
N GLU A 51 12.60 -11.52 12.04
CA GLU A 51 13.09 -12.85 11.65
C GLU A 51 12.56 -13.29 10.28
N VAL A 52 11.25 -13.15 10.05
CA VAL A 52 10.62 -13.46 8.75
C VAL A 52 11.19 -12.57 7.65
N THR A 53 11.33 -11.27 7.89
CA THR A 53 11.92 -10.32 6.93
C THR A 53 13.39 -10.63 6.66
N GLY A 54 14.17 -10.99 7.69
CA GLY A 54 15.57 -11.42 7.56
C GLY A 54 15.70 -12.67 6.69
N ARG A 55 14.84 -13.67 6.91
CA ARG A 55 14.76 -14.88 6.08
C ARG A 55 14.42 -14.56 4.62
N LEU A 56 13.42 -13.70 4.38
CA LEU A 56 13.03 -13.27 3.02
C LEU A 56 14.15 -12.51 2.30
N ARG A 57 14.91 -11.69 3.03
CA ARG A 57 16.08 -10.96 2.49
C ARG A 57 17.29 -11.87 2.27
N GLY A 58 17.37 -13.03 2.92
CA GLY A 58 18.49 -13.96 2.74
C GLY A 58 18.68 -14.43 1.28
N PRO A 59 19.92 -14.68 0.82
CA PRO A 59 20.26 -14.92 -0.60
C PRO A 59 19.63 -16.19 -1.21
N GLY A 60 19.22 -17.15 -0.37
CA GLY A 60 18.54 -18.38 -0.78
C GLY A 60 17.02 -18.30 -0.82
N SER A 61 16.43 -17.19 -0.37
CA SER A 61 14.97 -17.07 -0.32
C SER A 61 14.34 -16.86 -1.70
N GLY A 62 13.13 -17.38 -1.88
CA GLY A 62 12.37 -17.32 -3.12
C GLY A 62 12.58 -18.53 -4.03
N ALA A 63 13.44 -19.48 -3.67
CA ALA A 63 13.57 -20.75 -4.39
C ALA A 63 12.27 -21.59 -4.29
N GLY A 64 12.05 -22.53 -5.21
CA GLY A 64 10.84 -23.37 -5.20
C GLY A 64 10.71 -24.31 -3.99
N ASN A 65 11.81 -24.56 -3.27
CA ASN A 65 11.86 -25.34 -2.04
C ASN A 65 11.85 -24.48 -0.77
N ASP A 66 11.72 -23.15 -0.87
CA ASP A 66 11.68 -22.26 0.29
C ASP A 66 10.43 -22.54 1.14
N SER A 67 10.65 -23.05 2.36
CA SER A 67 9.58 -23.40 3.30
C SER A 67 8.79 -22.18 3.75
N LEU A 68 9.42 -21.00 3.84
CA LEU A 68 8.75 -19.76 4.20
C LEU A 68 7.82 -19.29 3.08
N CYS A 69 8.25 -19.39 1.81
CA CYS A 69 7.38 -19.11 0.67
C CYS A 69 6.19 -20.07 0.62
N ARG A 70 6.39 -21.36 0.94
CA ARG A 70 5.30 -22.33 1.06
C ARG A 70 4.33 -21.96 2.16
N TRP A 71 4.84 -21.60 3.35
CA TRP A 71 4.01 -21.14 4.46
C TRP A 71 3.19 -19.90 4.11
N LEU A 72 3.80 -18.88 3.48
CA LEU A 72 3.08 -17.69 3.03
C LEU A 72 1.98 -18.02 2.01
N TYR A 73 2.26 -18.95 1.10
CA TYR A 73 1.30 -19.42 0.10
C TYR A 73 0.13 -20.15 0.76
N ASP A 74 0.39 -21.11 1.64
CA ASP A 74 -0.63 -21.92 2.32
C ASP A 74 -1.44 -21.07 3.31
N ALA A 75 -0.79 -20.20 4.08
CA ALA A 75 -1.44 -19.29 5.02
C ALA A 75 -2.40 -18.33 4.30
N PHE A 76 -2.02 -17.81 3.14
CA PHE A 76 -2.90 -16.95 2.33
C PHE A 76 -4.09 -17.73 1.73
N ARG A 77 -3.83 -18.97 1.29
CA ARG A 77 -4.86 -19.85 0.69
C ARG A 77 -5.83 -20.45 1.69
N SER A 78 -5.54 -20.40 2.99
CA SER A 78 -6.48 -20.81 4.04
C SER A 78 -7.80 -20.02 4.01
N ASN A 79 -7.84 -18.85 3.34
CA ASN A 79 -8.96 -17.92 3.29
C ASN A 79 -9.42 -17.39 4.66
N VAL A 80 -8.57 -17.50 5.69
CA VAL A 80 -8.77 -16.87 7.00
C VAL A 80 -8.34 -15.39 6.88
N PRO A 81 -9.24 -14.41 7.04
CA PRO A 81 -8.95 -13.01 6.73
C PRO A 81 -7.83 -12.42 7.58
N GLU A 82 -7.71 -12.84 8.84
CA GLU A 82 -6.66 -12.41 9.76
C GLU A 82 -5.28 -12.94 9.31
N LEU A 83 -5.21 -14.19 8.84
CA LEU A 83 -3.98 -14.75 8.26
C LEU A 83 -3.61 -14.09 6.93
N GLN A 84 -4.61 -13.72 6.11
CA GLN A 84 -4.37 -12.96 4.90
C GLN A 84 -3.72 -11.61 5.21
N LEU A 85 -4.16 -10.92 6.28
CA LEU A 85 -3.50 -9.69 6.74
C LEU A 85 -2.04 -9.93 7.17
N VAL A 86 -1.76 -11.04 7.88
CA VAL A 86 -0.39 -11.43 8.25
C VAL A 86 0.48 -11.63 7.01
N VAL A 87 -0.01 -12.30 5.97
CA VAL A 87 0.74 -12.46 4.71
C VAL A 87 0.93 -11.11 4.01
N LEU A 88 -0.11 -10.26 3.99
CA LEU A 88 -0.04 -8.94 3.39
C LEU A 88 0.98 -8.01 4.08
N ARG A 89 1.22 -8.16 5.40
CA ARG A 89 2.29 -7.44 6.11
C ARG A 89 3.66 -7.58 5.42
N PHE A 90 3.93 -8.75 4.84
CA PHE A 90 5.22 -9.05 4.21
C PHE A 90 5.27 -8.72 2.71
N VAL A 91 4.19 -8.20 2.11
CA VAL A 91 4.16 -7.80 0.69
C VAL A 91 5.26 -6.80 0.34
N PRO A 92 5.57 -5.76 1.14
CA PRO A 92 6.68 -4.86 0.86
C PRO A 92 8.01 -5.58 0.66
N VAL A 93 8.32 -6.54 1.53
CA VAL A 93 9.55 -7.33 1.48
C VAL A 93 9.50 -8.32 0.33
N LEU A 94 8.40 -9.06 0.15
CA LEU A 94 8.23 -9.99 -0.96
C LEU A 94 8.38 -9.30 -2.31
N ALA A 95 7.65 -8.21 -2.56
CA ALA A 95 7.74 -7.43 -3.79
C ALA A 95 9.11 -6.76 -3.95
N GLY A 96 9.63 -6.16 -2.87
CA GLY A 96 10.96 -5.55 -2.77
C GLY A 96 12.08 -6.46 -3.23
N VAL A 97 12.23 -7.58 -2.52
CA VAL A 97 13.27 -8.58 -2.76
C VAL A 97 13.06 -9.25 -4.12
N TYR A 98 11.82 -9.64 -4.45
CA TYR A 98 11.52 -10.26 -5.74
C TYR A 98 11.91 -9.36 -6.91
N LEU A 99 11.48 -8.10 -6.92
CA LEU A 99 11.76 -7.18 -8.03
C LEU A 99 13.26 -6.93 -8.20
N CYS A 100 13.99 -6.74 -7.10
CA CYS A 100 15.44 -6.57 -7.15
C CYS A 100 16.15 -7.82 -7.68
N ARG A 101 15.74 -9.03 -7.27
CA ARG A 101 16.35 -10.28 -7.74
C ARG A 101 15.91 -10.68 -9.15
N ALA A 102 14.71 -10.32 -9.56
CA ALA A 102 14.16 -10.66 -10.86
C ALA A 102 14.86 -9.93 -12.02
N VAL A 103 15.61 -8.85 -11.72
CA VAL A 103 16.56 -8.21 -12.66
C VAL A 103 17.75 -9.14 -12.96
N SER A 104 18.20 -9.92 -11.96
CA SER A 104 19.31 -10.88 -12.10
C SER A 104 18.92 -12.16 -12.86
N ARG A 105 17.68 -12.28 -13.35
CA ARG A 105 17.13 -13.44 -14.10
C ARG A 105 17.27 -14.80 -13.39
N LYS A 106 17.46 -14.81 -12.07
CA LYS A 106 17.41 -16.02 -11.25
C LYS A 106 15.97 -16.53 -11.15
N THR A 107 15.79 -17.85 -11.08
CA THR A 107 14.48 -18.45 -10.85
C THR A 107 14.04 -18.19 -9.41
N LEU A 108 12.85 -17.63 -9.23
CA LEU A 108 12.29 -17.25 -7.93
C LEU A 108 10.92 -17.90 -7.73
N ALA A 109 10.83 -19.20 -8.04
CA ALA A 109 9.57 -19.94 -8.09
C ALA A 109 8.74 -19.87 -6.80
N GLY A 110 9.39 -19.78 -5.62
CA GLY A 110 8.72 -19.60 -4.34
C GLY A 110 8.04 -18.24 -4.24
N PHE A 111 8.76 -17.16 -4.56
CA PHE A 111 8.16 -15.81 -4.58
C PHE A 111 7.08 -15.69 -5.66
N GLU A 112 7.31 -16.26 -6.84
CA GLU A 112 6.34 -16.23 -7.94
C GLU A 112 5.05 -16.97 -7.56
N ALA A 113 5.13 -18.09 -6.85
CA ALA A 113 3.94 -18.80 -6.37
C ALA A 113 3.11 -17.95 -5.40
N VAL A 114 3.75 -17.28 -4.42
CA VAL A 114 3.06 -16.39 -3.47
C VAL A 114 2.45 -15.18 -4.19
N LEU A 115 3.22 -14.52 -5.07
CA LEU A 115 2.74 -13.36 -5.83
C LEU A 115 1.58 -13.73 -6.77
N LEU A 116 1.60 -14.90 -7.40
CA LEU A 116 0.50 -15.38 -8.23
C LEU A 116 -0.75 -15.71 -7.41
N ALA A 117 -0.60 -16.24 -6.20
CA ALA A 117 -1.74 -16.48 -5.30
C ALA A 117 -2.41 -15.16 -4.88
N LEU A 118 -1.60 -14.17 -4.48
CA LEU A 118 -2.07 -12.82 -4.16
C LEU A 118 -2.73 -12.14 -5.36
N TYR A 119 -2.14 -12.28 -6.55
CA TYR A 119 -2.67 -11.76 -7.79
C TYR A 119 -4.01 -12.39 -8.17
N ALA A 120 -4.13 -13.72 -8.07
CA ALA A 120 -5.38 -14.43 -8.35
C ALA A 120 -6.50 -13.97 -7.40
N HIS A 121 -6.19 -13.72 -6.13
CA HIS A 121 -7.14 -13.15 -5.18
C HIS A 121 -7.53 -11.72 -5.54
N ALA A 122 -6.57 -10.86 -5.91
CA ALA A 122 -6.86 -9.50 -6.36
C ALA A 122 -7.72 -9.48 -7.65
N ALA A 123 -7.45 -10.37 -8.60
CA ALA A 123 -8.25 -10.53 -9.81
C ALA A 123 -9.68 -11.02 -9.51
N ALA A 124 -9.84 -11.92 -8.53
CA ALA A 124 -11.15 -12.37 -8.09
C ALA A 124 -11.97 -11.26 -7.41
N GLN A 125 -11.33 -10.39 -6.61
CA GLN A 125 -12.01 -9.24 -5.97
C GLN A 125 -12.54 -8.21 -6.97
N ARG A 126 -11.91 -8.07 -8.14
CA ARG A 126 -12.34 -7.13 -9.18
C ARG A 126 -13.50 -7.62 -10.05
N GLY A 127 -13.90 -8.88 -9.92
CA GLY A 127 -14.73 -9.56 -10.93
C GLY A 127 -13.84 -9.99 -12.10
N ALA A 128 -13.73 -11.30 -12.33
CA ALA A 128 -12.80 -11.85 -13.31
C ALA A 128 -13.06 -11.28 -14.72
N GLY A 129 -12.11 -10.50 -15.25
CA GLY A 129 -12.21 -9.89 -16.57
C GLY A 129 -12.90 -8.53 -16.62
N GLU A 130 -13.30 -7.96 -15.49
CA GLU A 130 -13.87 -6.61 -15.44
C GLU A 130 -12.79 -5.55 -15.19
N ALA A 131 -12.96 -4.40 -15.83
CA ALA A 131 -12.10 -3.24 -15.62
C ALA A 131 -12.53 -2.54 -14.32
N GLU A 132 -11.57 -2.04 -13.56
CA GLU A 132 -11.89 -1.20 -12.41
C GLU A 132 -12.33 0.17 -12.91
N THR A 133 -13.56 0.57 -12.64
CA THR A 133 -14.14 1.82 -13.13
C THR A 133 -14.61 2.70 -11.99
N VAL A 134 -14.60 4.01 -12.22
CA VAL A 134 -15.15 5.01 -11.31
C VAL A 134 -16.02 5.98 -12.09
N SER A 135 -17.21 6.28 -11.56
CA SER A 135 -18.05 7.36 -12.07
C SER A 135 -17.45 8.70 -11.65
N LEU A 136 -17.08 9.53 -12.62
CA LEU A 136 -16.54 10.86 -12.37
C LEU A 136 -17.67 11.78 -11.87
N PRO A 137 -17.53 12.37 -10.68
CA PRO A 137 -18.52 13.32 -10.19
C PRO A 137 -18.54 14.56 -11.09
N ASN A 138 -19.73 15.11 -11.31
CA ASN A 138 -19.90 16.41 -11.97
C ASN A 138 -20.74 17.34 -11.07
N LEU A 139 -20.66 18.65 -11.31
CA LEU A 139 -21.44 19.67 -10.60
C LEU A 139 -22.85 19.90 -11.20
N ALA A 140 -23.21 19.12 -12.22
CA ALA A 140 -24.50 19.23 -12.91
C ALA A 140 -25.57 18.34 -12.26
N ASN A 141 -25.15 17.21 -11.69
CA ASN A 141 -26.01 16.26 -11.00
C ASN A 141 -25.93 16.49 -9.48
N PRO A 142 -27.06 16.51 -8.76
CA PRO A 142 -27.05 16.56 -7.30
C PRO A 142 -26.18 15.46 -6.69
N SER A 143 -25.53 15.77 -5.57
CA SER A 143 -24.69 14.84 -4.81
C SER A 143 -24.98 14.97 -3.31
N PRO A 144 -24.52 14.04 -2.46
CA PRO A 144 -24.65 14.17 -1.01
C PRO A 144 -24.09 15.47 -0.41
N TYR A 145 -23.24 16.20 -1.15
CA TYR A 145 -22.58 17.44 -0.70
C TYR A 145 -23.06 18.71 -1.40
N HIS A 146 -23.88 18.60 -2.45
CA HIS A 146 -24.35 19.77 -3.19
C HIS A 146 -25.68 19.52 -3.88
N ASP A 147 -26.56 20.52 -3.82
CA ASP A 147 -27.74 20.60 -4.66
C ASP A 147 -27.42 21.40 -5.92
N ALA A 148 -27.75 20.85 -7.09
CA ALA A 148 -27.63 21.57 -8.35
C ALA A 148 -28.67 22.72 -8.37
N LYS A 149 -28.19 23.97 -8.26
CA LYS A 149 -29.04 25.18 -8.18
C LYS A 149 -29.97 25.39 -9.39
N VAL A 150 -29.74 24.68 -10.48
CA VAL A 150 -30.63 24.61 -11.63
C VAL A 150 -30.92 23.13 -11.85
N PRO A 151 -32.14 22.63 -11.55
CA PRO A 151 -32.49 21.29 -11.98
C PRO A 151 -32.32 21.25 -13.49
N PRO A 152 -31.53 20.32 -14.06
CA PRO A 152 -31.45 20.23 -15.50
C PRO A 152 -32.89 20.03 -15.99
N LYS A 153 -33.37 20.93 -16.87
CA LYS A 153 -34.66 20.75 -17.57
C LYS A 153 -34.64 19.52 -18.51
N ALA A 154 -33.52 18.81 -18.54
CA ALA A 154 -33.28 17.56 -19.24
C ALA A 154 -32.90 16.48 -18.21
N LYS A 155 -32.99 15.21 -18.59
CA LYS A 155 -32.60 14.05 -17.76
C LYS A 155 -31.22 14.27 -17.10
N PRO A 156 -30.97 13.67 -15.92
CA PRO A 156 -29.63 13.72 -15.30
C PRO A 156 -28.58 13.37 -16.36
N VAL A 157 -27.51 14.16 -16.42
CA VAL A 157 -26.44 13.93 -17.39
C VAL A 157 -25.76 12.63 -17.00
N ASP A 158 -25.65 11.68 -17.95
CA ASP A 158 -24.95 10.42 -17.71
C ASP A 158 -23.54 10.73 -17.16
N LEU A 159 -23.19 10.12 -16.03
CA LEU A 159 -21.89 10.32 -15.42
C LEU A 159 -20.82 9.67 -16.30
N ASP A 160 -19.75 10.42 -16.59
CA ASP A 160 -18.61 9.87 -17.31
C ASP A 160 -17.96 8.76 -16.47
N VAL A 161 -17.83 7.57 -17.04
CA VAL A 161 -17.18 6.43 -16.39
C VAL A 161 -15.72 6.39 -16.82
N ALA A 162 -14.80 6.60 -15.87
CA ALA A 162 -13.36 6.48 -16.10
C ALA A 162 -12.88 5.07 -15.73
N VAL A 163 -12.04 4.48 -16.58
CA VAL A 163 -11.34 3.22 -16.27
C VAL A 163 -10.08 3.52 -15.47
N LEU A 164 -10.05 3.11 -14.20
CA LEU A 164 -8.90 3.25 -13.30
C LEU A 164 -7.82 2.21 -13.58
N SER A 165 -8.22 0.97 -13.83
CA SER A 165 -7.30 -0.10 -14.19
C SER A 165 -7.95 -1.07 -15.21
N PRO A 166 -7.17 -1.57 -16.18
CA PRO A 166 -7.69 -2.53 -17.15
C PRO A 166 -8.04 -3.86 -16.47
N PRO A 167 -8.86 -4.71 -17.13
CA PRO A 167 -9.15 -6.05 -16.66
C PRO A 167 -7.90 -6.85 -16.30
N LEU A 168 -7.97 -7.57 -15.18
CA LEU A 168 -6.90 -8.48 -14.77
C LEU A 168 -7.11 -9.85 -15.42
N GLU A 169 -6.20 -10.21 -16.33
CA GLU A 169 -6.17 -11.53 -16.95
C GLU A 169 -5.60 -12.59 -15.99
N PRO A 170 -6.16 -13.80 -15.93
CA PRO A 170 -5.57 -14.86 -15.11
C PRO A 170 -4.19 -15.26 -15.67
N HIS A 171 -3.22 -15.43 -14.77
CA HIS A 171 -1.86 -15.80 -15.13
C HIS A 171 -1.42 -17.03 -14.32
N GLY A 172 -0.93 -18.06 -15.01
CA GLY A 172 -0.39 -19.26 -14.37
C GLY A 172 1.12 -19.22 -14.10
N THR A 173 1.84 -18.26 -14.70
CA THR A 173 3.29 -18.08 -14.54
C THR A 173 3.66 -16.60 -14.61
N VAL A 174 4.72 -16.18 -13.91
CA VAL A 174 5.17 -14.78 -13.93
C VAL A 174 6.16 -14.58 -15.09
N ARG A 175 5.67 -13.97 -16.19
CA ARG A 175 6.53 -13.58 -17.32
C ARG A 175 7.10 -12.17 -17.12
N ALA A 176 8.29 -11.90 -17.64
CA ALA A 176 8.93 -10.58 -17.51
C ALA A 176 8.06 -9.42 -18.02
N THR A 177 7.26 -9.64 -19.07
CA THR A 177 6.35 -8.63 -19.66
C THR A 177 5.12 -8.32 -18.80
N ARG A 178 4.67 -9.28 -17.99
CA ARG A 178 3.50 -9.14 -17.10
C ARG A 178 3.86 -8.95 -15.64
N ARG A 179 5.14 -9.12 -15.29
CA ARG A 179 5.66 -9.03 -13.92
C ARG A 179 5.22 -7.74 -13.22
N ALA A 180 5.35 -6.60 -13.89
CA ALA A 180 4.98 -5.31 -13.31
C ALA A 180 3.48 -5.20 -13.03
N GLN A 181 2.64 -5.74 -13.91
CA GLN A 181 1.18 -5.78 -13.71
C GLN A 181 0.80 -6.70 -12.55
N ILE A 182 1.42 -7.88 -12.45
CA ILE A 182 1.19 -8.83 -11.35
C ILE A 182 1.57 -8.19 -10.02
N VAL A 183 2.81 -7.69 -9.91
CA VAL A 183 3.30 -7.06 -8.68
C VAL A 183 2.51 -5.79 -8.37
N GLY A 184 2.17 -4.98 -9.37
CA GLY A 184 1.34 -3.79 -9.22
C GLY A 184 -0.02 -4.09 -8.60
N ALA A 185 -0.73 -5.12 -9.08
CA ALA A 185 -2.00 -5.55 -8.50
C ALA A 185 -1.85 -6.09 -7.06
N VAL A 186 -0.75 -6.78 -6.74
CA VAL A 186 -0.43 -7.20 -5.36
C VAL A 186 -0.18 -5.99 -4.45
N LEU A 187 0.50 -4.95 -4.95
CA LEU A 187 0.68 -3.71 -4.20
C LEU A 187 -0.64 -2.96 -4.00
N GLN A 188 -1.58 -3.03 -4.94
CA GLN A 188 -2.93 -2.48 -4.77
C GLN A 188 -3.71 -3.21 -3.66
N LEU A 189 -3.58 -4.54 -3.58
CA LEU A 189 -4.14 -5.32 -2.48
C LEU A 189 -3.57 -4.90 -1.12
N TYR A 190 -2.25 -4.68 -1.06
CA TYR A 190 -1.59 -4.14 0.14
C TYR A 190 -2.06 -2.72 0.47
N HIS A 191 -2.17 -1.83 -0.52
CA HIS A 191 -2.70 -0.48 -0.37
C HIS A 191 -4.11 -0.47 0.22
N GLY A 192 -4.99 -1.36 -0.23
CA GLY A 192 -6.36 -1.50 0.31
C GLY A 192 -6.43 -1.94 1.77
N LYS A 193 -5.33 -2.48 2.33
CA LYS A 193 -5.22 -2.90 3.74
C LYS A 193 -4.22 -2.08 4.54
N LEU A 194 -3.65 -1.02 3.96
CA LEU A 194 -2.54 -0.25 4.50
C LEU A 194 -2.81 0.38 5.88
N ALA A 195 -4.07 0.71 6.17
CA ALA A 195 -4.48 1.23 7.48
C ALA A 195 -4.23 0.23 8.63
N HIS A 196 -4.33 -1.08 8.36
CA HIS A 196 -4.09 -2.15 9.33
C HIS A 196 -2.62 -2.57 9.40
N MET A 197 -1.78 -2.03 8.51
CA MET A 197 -0.39 -2.46 8.41
C MET A 197 0.48 -1.77 9.47
N PRO A 198 1.36 -2.54 10.12
CA PRO A 198 2.27 -2.03 11.16
C PRO A 198 3.32 -1.09 10.56
N LEU A 199 3.88 -0.23 11.41
CA LEU A 199 4.85 0.80 11.01
C LEU A 199 6.06 0.23 10.26
N SER A 200 6.63 -0.88 10.73
CA SER A 200 7.78 -1.54 10.10
C SER A 200 7.52 -1.97 8.65
N SER A 201 6.33 -2.49 8.35
CA SER A 201 5.92 -2.88 7.00
C SER A 201 5.90 -1.66 6.05
N LYS A 202 5.40 -0.52 6.54
CA LYS A 202 5.37 0.75 5.79
C LYS A 202 6.78 1.32 5.58
N MET A 203 7.63 1.24 6.60
CA MET A 203 9.04 1.64 6.54
C MET A 203 9.83 0.82 5.52
N ASP A 204 9.65 -0.50 5.54
CA ASP A 204 10.25 -1.42 4.56
C ASP A 204 9.83 -1.03 3.14
N PHE A 205 8.54 -0.75 2.91
CA PHE A 205 8.03 -0.34 1.60
C PHE A 205 8.72 0.94 1.11
N CYS A 206 8.77 1.98 1.93
CA CYS A 206 9.41 3.23 1.58
C CYS A 206 10.91 3.04 1.30
N GLY A 207 11.58 2.17 2.07
CA GLY A 207 12.97 1.78 1.83
C GLY A 207 13.18 1.14 0.45
N PHE A 208 12.29 0.22 0.04
CA PHE A 208 12.34 -0.37 -1.30
C PHE A 208 12.06 0.66 -2.41
N CYS A 209 11.16 1.62 -2.22
CA CYS A 209 10.93 2.69 -3.21
C CYS A 209 12.20 3.54 -3.44
N VAL A 210 12.93 3.89 -2.38
CA VAL A 210 14.21 4.59 -2.47
C VAL A 210 15.22 3.76 -3.26
N ALA A 211 15.32 2.46 -2.96
CA ALA A 211 16.20 1.56 -3.68
C ALA A 211 15.85 1.40 -5.17
N TRP A 212 14.56 1.22 -5.50
CA TRP A 212 14.10 1.05 -6.87
C TRP A 212 14.33 2.29 -7.75
N ALA A 213 14.21 3.48 -7.16
CA ALA A 213 14.50 4.74 -7.83
C ALA A 213 15.98 4.86 -8.24
N GLY A 214 16.88 4.29 -7.41
CA GLY A 214 18.32 4.32 -7.58
C GLY A 214 18.97 5.48 -6.81
N THR A 215 20.21 5.29 -6.37
CA THR A 215 20.95 6.20 -5.48
C THR A 215 21.72 7.31 -6.20
N HIS A 216 21.90 7.24 -7.53
CA HIS A 216 22.74 8.15 -8.32
C HIS A 216 21.94 8.79 -9.42
N SER A 217 21.79 10.13 -9.44
CA SER A 217 21.20 10.81 -10.59
C SER A 217 22.31 11.30 -11.50
N LYS A 218 22.23 10.97 -12.79
CA LYS A 218 23.19 11.44 -13.79
C LYS A 218 22.83 12.83 -14.34
N LEU A 219 21.74 13.43 -13.88
CA LEU A 219 21.18 14.66 -14.46
C LEU A 219 22.15 15.85 -14.38
N ASP A 220 23.02 15.91 -13.36
CA ASP A 220 23.88 17.07 -13.12
C ASP A 220 25.35 16.89 -13.55
N GLY A 221 25.71 15.81 -14.27
CA GLY A 221 27.10 15.56 -14.71
C GLY A 221 28.13 15.32 -13.58
N ALA A 222 27.80 15.65 -12.34
CA ALA A 222 28.48 15.24 -11.13
C ALA A 222 27.71 14.06 -10.51
N ASP A 223 28.41 12.97 -10.22
CA ASP A 223 27.87 11.76 -9.56
C ASP A 223 27.56 12.04 -8.08
N LYS A 224 26.62 12.96 -7.84
CA LYS A 224 26.14 13.28 -6.50
C LYS A 224 25.19 12.20 -6.06
N GLN A 225 25.49 11.60 -4.92
CA GLN A 225 24.57 10.69 -4.23
C GLN A 225 23.27 11.46 -3.93
N ARG A 226 22.12 10.96 -4.44
CA ARG A 226 20.85 11.72 -4.48
C ARG A 226 20.38 12.15 -3.09
N LEU A 227 20.60 11.30 -2.09
CA LEU A 227 20.28 11.51 -0.68
C LEU A 227 21.32 10.76 0.16
N PRO A 228 21.72 11.28 1.35
CA PRO A 228 22.60 10.54 2.25
C PRO A 228 21.99 9.17 2.54
N PRO A 229 22.79 8.10 2.72
CA PRO A 229 22.25 6.77 3.00
C PRO A 229 21.33 6.86 4.22
N ALA A 230 20.22 6.11 4.21
CA ALA A 230 19.39 5.98 5.41
C ALA A 230 20.30 5.59 6.61
N PRO A 231 20.03 6.09 7.82
CA PRO A 231 20.86 5.80 8.98
C PRO A 231 21.06 4.28 9.09
N ALA A 232 22.33 3.89 9.18
CA ALA A 232 22.80 2.52 9.02
C ALA A 232 22.11 1.56 9.99
N GLY A 233 21.31 0.66 9.43
CA GLY A 233 20.75 -0.51 10.13
C GLY A 233 20.73 -1.69 9.16
N GLY A 234 21.76 -2.54 9.27
CA GLY A 234 21.83 -3.86 8.63
C GLY A 234 22.27 -3.83 7.16
N ASP A 235 23.38 -4.53 6.87
CA ASP A 235 23.91 -4.93 5.56
C ASP A 235 23.20 -4.34 4.35
N ALA A 236 23.85 -3.34 3.75
CA ALA A 236 23.48 -2.83 2.43
C ALA A 236 23.71 -3.92 1.37
N GLU A 237 22.82 -4.93 1.33
CA GLU A 237 22.50 -5.61 0.09
C GLU A 237 22.22 -4.48 -0.91
N LYS A 238 23.08 -4.37 -1.94
CA LYS A 238 23.00 -3.33 -2.96
C LYS A 238 21.71 -3.52 -3.75
N TRP A 239 20.59 -3.10 -3.19
CA TRP A 239 19.30 -3.14 -3.84
C TRP A 239 19.43 -2.37 -5.15
N GLN A 240 19.10 -3.04 -6.24
CA GLN A 240 19.35 -2.54 -7.57
C GLN A 240 18.19 -1.66 -8.04
N ARG A 241 18.51 -0.70 -8.91
CA ARG A 241 17.52 0.07 -9.65
C ARG A 241 16.64 -0.88 -10.47
N VAL A 242 15.33 -0.79 -10.29
CA VAL A 242 14.33 -1.62 -10.99
C VAL A 242 13.64 -0.79 -12.08
N PRO A 243 13.21 -1.38 -13.21
CA PRO A 243 12.25 -0.73 -14.11
C PRO A 243 10.90 -0.53 -13.42
N LEU A 244 10.42 0.72 -13.36
CA LEU A 244 9.14 1.07 -12.76
C LEU A 244 8.18 1.58 -13.85
N PRO A 245 7.53 0.68 -14.62
CA PRO A 245 6.46 1.09 -15.52
C PRO A 245 5.23 1.55 -14.71
N TRP A 246 4.30 2.23 -15.37
CA TRP A 246 3.17 2.89 -14.72
C TRP A 246 2.34 1.95 -13.82
N GLU A 247 2.15 0.69 -14.23
CA GLU A 247 1.38 -0.33 -13.49
C GLU A 247 1.98 -0.66 -12.12
N LEU A 248 3.30 -0.50 -11.97
CA LEU A 248 4.02 -0.66 -10.71
C LEU A 248 4.21 0.67 -9.98
N PHE A 249 4.43 1.74 -10.73
CA PHE A 249 4.69 3.08 -10.20
C PHE A 249 3.46 3.66 -9.51
N GLN A 250 2.27 3.52 -10.11
CA GLN A 250 1.01 4.06 -9.58
C GLN A 250 0.70 3.54 -8.17
N PRO A 251 0.63 2.22 -7.90
CA PRO A 251 0.36 1.75 -6.55
C PRO A 251 1.49 2.06 -5.57
N ALA A 252 2.74 2.08 -6.02
CA ALA A 252 3.85 2.46 -5.16
C ALA A 252 3.72 3.91 -4.68
N LEU A 253 3.33 4.83 -5.59
CA LEU A 253 3.09 6.21 -5.22
C LEU A 253 1.89 6.38 -4.29
N GLN A 254 0.81 5.62 -4.48
CA GLN A 254 -0.36 5.63 -3.59
C GLN A 254 0.01 5.20 -2.16
N ILE A 255 0.81 4.15 -2.01
CA ILE A 255 1.28 3.67 -0.70
C ILE A 255 2.18 4.73 -0.03
N VAL A 256 3.13 5.31 -0.77
CA VAL A 256 3.99 6.39 -0.25
C VAL A 256 3.16 7.61 0.14
N ALA A 257 2.16 7.98 -0.67
CA ALA A 257 1.26 9.09 -0.37
C ALA A 257 0.48 8.87 0.93
N HIS A 258 -0.03 7.66 1.17
CA HIS A 258 -0.67 7.32 2.43
C HIS A 258 0.29 7.36 3.63
N CYS A 259 1.55 6.94 3.45
CA CYS A 259 2.55 7.03 4.51
C CYS A 259 2.95 8.49 4.83
N LEU A 260 2.85 9.37 3.84
CA LEU A 260 3.23 10.79 3.95
C LEU A 260 2.11 11.67 4.51
N LEU A 261 0.88 11.48 4.02
CA LEU A 261 -0.30 12.31 4.32
C LEU A 261 -1.30 11.62 5.28
N GLY A 262 -1.10 10.33 5.58
CA GLY A 262 -1.96 9.60 6.49
C GLY A 262 -1.85 10.09 7.93
N THR A 263 -2.86 9.74 8.74
CA THR A 263 -2.92 10.06 10.17
C THR A 263 -1.96 9.22 11.03
N THR A 264 -0.92 8.64 10.42
CA THR A 264 0.14 7.93 11.13
C THR A 264 1.00 8.96 11.85
N GLY A 265 0.82 9.09 13.17
CA GLY A 265 1.55 10.04 14.02
C GLY A 265 3.05 9.75 14.20
N SER A 266 3.71 9.12 13.24
CA SER A 266 5.14 8.83 13.25
C SER A 266 5.88 9.78 12.31
N ASP A 267 6.66 10.69 12.87
CA ASP A 267 7.51 11.61 12.10
C ASP A 267 8.58 10.86 11.31
N GLU A 268 9.05 9.71 11.82
CA GLU A 268 9.99 8.83 11.14
C GLU A 268 9.41 8.30 9.83
N LEU A 269 8.15 7.86 9.84
CA LEU A 269 7.47 7.39 8.63
C LEU A 269 7.28 8.51 7.62
N LYS A 270 6.88 9.70 8.09
CA LYS A 270 6.72 10.87 7.22
C LYS A 270 8.04 11.26 6.56
N ALA A 271 9.13 11.30 7.32
CA ALA A 271 10.47 11.61 6.79
C ALA A 271 10.94 10.56 5.76
N GLN A 272 10.71 9.28 6.03
CA GLN A 272 11.07 8.19 5.11
C GLN A 272 10.19 8.18 3.85
N ALA A 273 8.90 8.49 3.98
CA ALA A 273 7.97 8.60 2.87
C ALA A 273 8.27 9.84 1.98
N ALA A 274 8.63 10.97 2.59
CA ALA A 274 9.07 12.16 1.86
C ALA A 274 10.32 11.87 1.02
N ARG A 275 11.31 11.21 1.63
CA ARG A 275 12.51 10.71 0.93
C ARG A 275 12.16 9.79 -0.23
N ALA A 276 11.24 8.84 -0.03
CA ALA A 276 10.78 7.94 -1.09
C ALA A 276 10.08 8.71 -2.23
N ALA A 277 9.23 9.69 -1.91
CA ALA A 277 8.53 10.53 -2.89
C ALA A 277 9.51 11.35 -3.74
N GLU A 278 10.54 11.96 -3.14
CA GLU A 278 11.60 12.67 -3.85
C GLU A 278 12.39 11.73 -4.77
N CYS A 279 12.80 10.56 -4.28
CA CYS A 279 13.47 9.54 -5.09
C CYS A 279 12.63 9.13 -6.31
N LEU A 280 11.33 8.89 -6.12
CA LEU A 280 10.40 8.55 -7.20
C LEU A 280 10.20 9.71 -8.18
N TYR A 281 10.18 10.97 -7.72
CA TYR A 281 10.12 12.15 -8.57
C TYR A 281 11.34 12.26 -9.49
N TRP A 282 12.55 12.10 -8.94
CA TRP A 282 13.77 12.07 -9.74
C TRP A 282 13.75 10.93 -10.74
N ARG A 283 13.28 9.74 -10.33
CA ARG A 283 13.16 8.60 -11.22
C ARG A 283 12.17 8.85 -12.37
N ALA A 284 11.01 9.43 -12.09
CA ALA A 284 10.01 9.77 -13.09
C ALA A 284 10.54 10.78 -14.11
N THR A 285 11.32 11.76 -13.64
CA THR A 285 11.99 12.77 -14.47
C THR A 285 13.02 12.13 -15.39
N GLU A 286 13.84 11.19 -14.87
CA GLU A 286 14.83 10.45 -15.67
C GLU A 286 14.20 9.57 -16.75
N THR A 287 13.02 9.01 -16.50
CA THR A 287 12.31 8.17 -17.49
C THR A 287 11.37 8.97 -18.38
N MET A 288 11.25 10.29 -18.17
CA MET A 288 10.37 11.18 -18.92
C MET A 288 8.91 10.72 -18.96
N ASP A 289 8.43 10.07 -17.89
CA ASP A 289 7.03 9.64 -17.78
C ASP A 289 6.19 10.81 -17.26
N ALA A 290 5.41 11.44 -18.14
CA ALA A 290 4.62 12.62 -17.83
C ALA A 290 3.60 12.39 -16.70
N ARG A 291 2.99 11.20 -16.62
CA ARG A 291 2.00 10.89 -15.58
C ARG A 291 2.68 10.73 -14.23
N ALA A 292 3.81 10.02 -14.21
CA ALA A 292 4.62 9.81 -13.03
C ALA A 292 5.21 11.13 -12.49
N VAL A 293 5.72 11.99 -13.39
CA VAL A 293 6.25 13.31 -13.02
C VAL A 293 5.17 14.19 -12.43
N LEU A 294 3.99 14.26 -13.04
CA LEU A 294 2.88 15.06 -12.52
C LEU A 294 2.45 14.57 -11.14
N ALA A 295 2.24 13.26 -10.98
CA ALA A 295 1.74 12.69 -9.74
C ALA A 295 2.75 12.86 -8.58
N THR A 296 4.03 12.58 -8.82
CA THR A 296 5.07 12.74 -7.78
C THR A 296 5.34 14.21 -7.44
N ARG A 297 5.36 15.10 -8.43
CA ARG A 297 5.52 16.54 -8.18
C ARG A 297 4.39 17.09 -7.32
N SER A 298 3.15 16.67 -7.59
CA SER A 298 1.99 17.06 -6.77
C SER A 298 2.13 16.53 -5.34
N LEU A 299 2.56 15.28 -5.15
CA LEU A 299 2.77 14.72 -3.82
C LEU A 299 3.86 15.45 -3.02
N VAL A 300 5.01 15.72 -3.64
CA VAL A 300 6.12 16.47 -3.00
C VAL A 300 5.68 17.89 -2.63
N ARG A 301 4.84 18.53 -3.46
CA ARG A 301 4.24 19.83 -3.12
C ARG A 301 3.29 19.73 -1.94
N LEU A 302 2.39 18.75 -1.92
CA LEU A 302 1.46 18.54 -0.81
C LEU A 302 2.19 18.32 0.52
N SER A 303 3.32 17.60 0.53
CA SER A 303 4.09 17.40 1.76
C SER A 303 4.82 18.63 2.27
N GLN A 304 4.97 19.67 1.45
CA GLN A 304 5.57 20.94 1.83
C GLN A 304 4.52 21.99 2.24
N MET A 305 3.24 21.71 2.00
CA MET A 305 2.17 22.61 2.43
C MET A 305 2.05 22.53 3.95
N VAL A 306 2.18 23.68 4.60
CA VAL A 306 1.85 23.83 6.02
C VAL A 306 0.35 23.60 6.14
N GLU A 307 -0.08 22.70 7.03
CA GLU A 307 -1.49 22.56 7.38
C GLU A 307 -1.98 23.92 7.92
N GLU A 308 -2.72 24.66 7.09
CA GLU A 308 -3.50 25.78 7.61
C GLU A 308 -4.58 25.19 8.51
N PRO A 309 -4.69 25.65 9.78
CA PRO A 309 -5.77 25.18 10.64
C PRO A 309 -7.09 25.55 9.97
N ILE A 310 -7.92 24.55 9.66
CA ILE A 310 -9.28 24.77 9.18
C ILE A 310 -9.97 25.61 10.27
N PRO A 311 -10.40 26.84 9.98
CA PRO A 311 -11.11 27.64 10.96
C PRO A 311 -12.33 26.83 11.42
N GLU A 312 -12.46 26.60 12.73
CA GLU A 312 -13.68 26.00 13.25
C GLU A 312 -14.86 26.84 12.75
N PRO A 313 -15.92 26.22 12.20
CA PRO A 313 -17.10 26.96 11.80
C PRO A 313 -17.68 27.64 13.04
N SER A 314 -17.43 28.94 13.14
CA SER A 314 -17.98 29.79 14.18
C SER A 314 -19.48 29.93 13.96
N PHE A 315 -20.27 29.10 14.64
CA PHE A 315 -21.74 29.20 14.66
C PHE A 315 -22.24 30.40 15.49
N SER A 316 -21.36 31.29 15.97
CA SER A 316 -21.76 32.45 16.79
C SER A 316 -22.76 33.37 16.07
N GLY A 317 -22.63 33.54 14.74
CA GLY A 317 -23.58 34.32 13.94
C GLY A 317 -24.98 33.71 13.82
N ALA A 318 -25.14 32.40 14.08
CA ALA A 318 -26.46 31.79 14.11
C ALA A 318 -27.26 32.21 15.34
N ILE A 319 -26.59 32.50 16.46
CA ILE A 319 -27.23 32.93 17.71
C ILE A 319 -27.72 34.38 17.60
N GLU A 320 -26.96 35.26 16.93
CA GLU A 320 -27.38 36.65 16.66
C GLU A 320 -28.64 36.68 15.77
N ASN A 321 -28.67 35.84 14.73
CA ASN A 321 -29.83 35.76 13.85
C ASN A 321 -31.07 35.18 14.55
N THR A 322 -30.92 34.24 15.50
CA THR A 322 -32.07 33.75 16.26
C THR A 322 -32.66 34.80 17.20
N ALA A 323 -31.81 35.63 17.82
CA ALA A 323 -32.28 36.71 18.69
C ALA A 323 -33.03 37.79 17.89
N GLU A 324 -32.55 38.16 16.70
CA GLU A 324 -33.27 39.09 15.81
C GLU A 324 -34.60 38.50 15.32
N LEU A 325 -34.64 37.21 15.02
CA LEU A 325 -35.86 36.52 14.60
C LEU A 325 -36.89 36.44 15.73
N GLU A 326 -36.44 36.19 16.97
CA GLU A 326 -37.28 36.22 18.17
C GLU A 326 -37.79 37.63 18.48
N ALA A 327 -36.96 38.66 18.33
CA ALA A 327 -37.36 40.06 18.49
C ALA A 327 -38.40 40.48 17.43
N MET A 328 -38.24 40.06 16.17
CA MET A 328 -39.25 40.27 15.13
C MET A 328 -40.56 39.54 15.45
N ARG A 329 -40.50 38.32 15.98
CA ARG A 329 -41.69 37.56 16.41
C ARG A 329 -42.44 38.26 17.55
N ALA A 330 -41.72 38.80 18.53
CA ALA A 330 -42.32 39.52 19.65
C ALA A 330 -43.01 40.82 19.20
N ASN A 331 -42.42 41.56 18.27
CA ASN A 331 -43.03 42.78 17.72
C ASN A 331 -44.31 42.50 16.92
N ILE A 332 -44.35 41.40 16.15
CA ILE A 332 -45.56 41.00 15.41
C ILE A 332 -46.69 40.59 16.37
N LEU A 333 -46.37 39.91 17.48
CA LEU A 333 -47.36 39.51 18.46
C LEU A 333 -47.92 40.69 19.27
N ASN A 334 -47.08 41.69 19.60
CA ASN A 334 -47.54 42.89 20.28
C ASN A 334 -48.33 43.86 19.38
N SER A 335 -48.16 43.79 18.06
CA SER A 335 -48.94 44.59 17.10
C SER A 335 -50.39 44.13 16.94
N ASN A 336 -50.74 42.92 17.44
CA ASN A 336 -52.05 42.31 17.25
C ASN A 336 -52.92 42.30 18.53
N ASN A 337 -52.54 43.05 19.57
CA ASN A 337 -53.33 43.34 20.77
C ASN A 337 -53.55 44.85 20.92
#